data_AF-A0A956WXH4-F1
#
_entry.id   AF-A0A956WXH4-F1
#
_cell.length_a   1.000
_cell.length_b   1.000
_cell.length_c   1.000
_cell.angle_alpha   90.00
_cell.angle_beta   90.00
_cell.angle_gamma   90.00
#
_symmetry.space_group_name_H-M   'P 1'
#
loop_
_entity.id
_entity.type
_entity.pdbx_description
1 polymer ?
#
loop_
_entity_poly.entity_id
_entity_poly.type
_entity_poly.pdbx_seq_one_letter_code
_entity_poly.pdbx_strand_id
1 'polypeptide(L)'
;MFEPNGVYRNRTGEYTVLAVNGPRMTVRYTDGSEAELNVNIQARIWENIVAEQEAKAASSRHMRQSNKDTTHYIKAVSLPPGEELAFPGWQERVVMVPTPELAQKIKPGDRFIYYAIEAQTFFAVVTITGDMFEANPKQHTYTTELAKAAFFATDVDATVPDLEHGVSIDSIDLETYPDFGKLHIESESFYRISEDDFELLAEALTEITEDEEEETEEYEEYEEDEVE
;
A
#
# COMPACT_ATOMS: atom_id res chain seq x y z
N MET A 1 0.14 -5.72 29.23
CA MET A 1 0.36 -5.95 30.69
C MET A 1 1.82 -6.34 30.88
N PHE A 2 2.53 -5.80 31.89
CA PHE A 2 3.95 -6.10 32.11
C PHE A 2 4.15 -7.29 33.05
N GLU A 3 5.01 -8.22 32.66
CA GLU A 3 5.32 -9.42 33.44
C GLU A 3 6.73 -9.34 34.04
N PRO A 4 6.93 -9.81 35.29
CA PRO A 4 8.27 -9.97 35.86
C PRO A 4 9.13 -10.89 35.00
N ASN A 5 10.38 -10.48 34.74
CA ASN A 5 11.34 -11.04 33.79
C ASN A 5 10.99 -10.87 32.31
N GLY A 6 9.92 -10.15 31.97
CA GLY A 6 9.64 -9.76 30.59
C GLY A 6 10.62 -8.70 30.09
N VAL A 7 10.96 -8.77 28.80
CA VAL A 7 11.85 -7.81 28.11
C VAL A 7 11.00 -6.88 27.26
N TYR A 8 11.20 -5.58 27.43
CA TYR A 8 10.44 -4.52 26.79
C TYR A 8 11.37 -3.39 26.36
N ARG A 9 10.87 -2.45 25.55
CA ARG A 9 11.67 -1.33 25.03
C ARG A 9 10.95 -0.01 25.28
N ASN A 10 11.71 1.01 25.64
CA ASN A 10 11.27 2.40 25.63
C ASN A 10 12.31 3.28 24.91
N ARG A 11 12.09 4.60 24.88
CA ARG A 11 13.02 5.57 24.26
C ARG A 11 14.45 5.57 24.81
N THR A 12 14.65 5.05 26.03
CA THR A 12 15.97 4.96 26.68
C THR A 12 16.70 3.69 26.28
N GLY A 13 15.97 2.65 25.89
CA GLY A 13 16.54 1.39 25.44
C GLY A 13 15.68 0.20 25.85
N GLU A 14 16.25 -0.99 25.64
CA GLU A 14 15.67 -2.26 26.09
C GLU A 14 15.88 -2.45 27.60
N TYR A 15 14.85 -2.96 28.28
CA TYR A 15 14.86 -3.21 29.70
C TYR A 15 14.11 -4.49 30.07
N THR A 16 14.57 -5.14 31.14
CA THR A 16 13.89 -6.29 31.77
C THR A 16 13.16 -5.83 33.02
N VAL A 17 11.90 -6.25 33.19
CA VAL A 17 11.12 -5.97 34.41
C VAL A 17 11.60 -6.88 35.53
N LEU A 18 12.07 -6.31 36.64
CA LEU A 18 12.48 -7.08 37.82
C LEU A 18 11.30 -7.33 38.78
N ALA A 19 10.44 -6.34 38.97
CA ALA A 19 9.29 -6.43 39.86
C ALA A 19 8.20 -5.42 39.48
N VAL A 20 6.94 -5.77 39.72
CA VAL A 20 5.79 -4.88 39.53
C VAL A 20 5.08 -4.72 40.88
N ASN A 21 5.00 -3.49 41.37
CA ASN A 21 4.41 -3.12 42.66
C ASN A 21 3.33 -2.05 42.43
N GLY A 22 2.11 -2.51 42.09
CA GLY A 22 0.96 -1.64 41.85
C GLY A 22 1.21 -0.66 40.68
N PRO A 23 1.20 0.67 40.91
CA PRO A 23 1.36 1.65 39.83
C PRO A 23 2.81 1.81 39.35
N ARG A 24 3.79 1.13 39.98
CA ARG A 24 5.21 1.23 39.65
C ARG A 24 5.84 -0.13 39.38
N MET A 25 6.85 -0.15 38.53
CA MET A 25 7.69 -1.31 38.26
C MET A 25 9.16 -0.96 38.39
N THR A 26 9.96 -1.91 38.83
CA THR A 26 11.43 -1.81 38.83
C THR A 26 11.94 -2.54 37.59
N VAL A 27 12.79 -1.87 36.83
CA VAL A 27 13.37 -2.41 35.60
C VAL A 27 14.89 -2.35 35.63
N ARG A 28 15.54 -3.21 34.87
CA ARG A 28 16.98 -3.18 34.62
C ARG A 28 17.25 -3.02 33.13
N TYR A 29 18.05 -2.02 32.77
CA TYR A 29 18.49 -1.79 31.40
C TYR A 29 19.69 -2.67 31.04
N THR A 30 19.99 -2.78 29.76
CA THR A 30 21.11 -3.58 29.23
C THR A 30 22.49 -3.10 29.68
N ASP A 31 22.61 -1.82 30.06
CA ASP A 31 23.82 -1.24 30.66
C ASP A 31 24.00 -1.58 32.16
N GLY A 32 23.05 -2.33 32.74
CA GLY A 32 23.04 -2.73 34.14
C GLY A 32 22.43 -1.69 35.09
N SER A 33 21.96 -0.55 34.58
CA SER A 33 21.27 0.46 35.39
C SER A 33 19.86 0.01 35.77
N GLU A 34 19.42 0.38 36.98
CA GLU A 34 18.08 0.06 37.47
C GLU A 34 17.24 1.34 37.63
N ALA A 35 15.96 1.27 37.27
CA ALA A 35 15.05 2.40 37.39
C ALA A 35 13.67 1.96 37.86
N GLU A 36 12.99 2.87 38.56
CA GLU A 36 11.59 2.72 38.93
C GLU A 36 10.73 3.51 37.95
N LEU A 37 9.83 2.82 37.24
CA LEU A 37 8.99 3.37 36.19
C LEU A 37 7.50 3.24 36.55
N ASN A 38 6.67 4.15 36.03
CA ASN A 38 5.23 4.07 36.19
C ASN A 38 4.63 3.10 35.15
N VAL A 39 3.82 2.14 35.62
CA VAL A 39 3.25 1.08 34.79
C VAL A 39 2.33 1.63 33.70
N ASN A 40 1.49 2.62 34.02
CA ASN A 40 0.52 3.18 33.07
C ASN A 40 1.22 3.93 31.93
N ILE A 41 2.32 4.63 32.25
CA ILE A 41 3.11 5.34 31.25
C ILE A 41 3.85 4.36 30.34
N GLN A 42 4.46 3.32 30.91
CA GLN A 42 5.12 2.30 30.09
C GLN A 42 4.11 1.51 29.25
N ALA A 43 2.88 1.27 29.75
CA ALA A 43 1.85 0.55 29.02
C ALA A 43 1.46 1.29 27.75
N ARG A 44 1.24 2.61 27.85
CA ARG A 44 0.95 3.46 26.69
C ARG A 44 2.12 3.55 25.71
N ILE A 45 3.36 3.62 26.20
CA ILE A 45 4.55 3.61 25.33
C ILE A 45 4.68 2.27 24.61
N TRP A 46 4.42 1.17 25.32
CA TRP A 46 4.49 -0.18 24.76
C TRP A 46 3.38 -0.43 23.76
N GLU A 47 2.16 0.00 24.04
CA GLU A 47 1.02 -0.08 23.14
C GLU A 47 1.29 0.67 21.83
N ASN A 48 1.83 1.90 21.90
CA ASN A 48 2.25 2.61 20.69
C ASN A 48 3.38 1.89 19.93
N ILE A 49 4.35 1.30 20.63
CA ILE A 49 5.46 0.57 20.00
C ILE A 49 5.00 -0.76 19.41
N VAL A 50 4.04 -1.44 20.04
CA VAL A 50 3.45 -2.68 19.55
C VAL A 50 2.54 -2.37 18.38
N ALA A 51 1.72 -1.32 18.41
CA ALA A 51 0.95 -0.87 17.26
C ALA A 51 1.88 -0.51 16.09
N GLU A 52 2.98 0.22 16.32
CA GLU A 52 3.98 0.52 15.27
C GLU A 52 4.73 -0.74 14.79
N GLN A 53 4.95 -1.73 15.66
CA GLN A 53 5.57 -3.00 15.29
C GLN A 53 4.61 -3.98 14.63
N GLU A 54 3.32 -3.94 14.95
CA GLU A 54 2.26 -4.73 14.32
C GLU A 54 1.91 -4.15 12.96
N ALA A 55 1.91 -2.82 12.80
CA ALA A 55 1.92 -2.15 11.49
C ALA A 55 3.13 -2.65 10.67
N LYS A 56 4.36 -2.55 11.19
CA LYS A 56 5.57 -3.04 10.51
C LYS A 56 5.59 -4.57 10.27
N ALA A 57 4.97 -5.36 11.14
CA ALA A 57 4.95 -6.83 11.05
C ALA A 57 3.83 -7.34 10.13
N ALA A 58 2.71 -6.63 10.04
CA ALA A 58 1.65 -6.87 9.05
C ALA A 58 2.16 -6.55 7.63
N SER A 59 2.86 -5.41 7.46
CA SER A 59 3.60 -5.10 6.23
C SER A 59 4.57 -6.23 5.85
N SER A 60 5.28 -6.81 6.84
CA SER A 60 6.25 -7.89 6.61
C SER A 60 5.65 -9.25 6.23
N ARG A 61 4.34 -9.48 6.47
CA ARG A 61 3.68 -10.76 6.20
C ARG A 61 3.10 -10.83 4.78
N HIS A 62 2.68 -9.68 4.23
CA HIS A 62 2.38 -9.52 2.80
C HIS A 62 3.68 -9.41 1.97
N MET A 63 4.76 -8.85 2.53
CA MET A 63 6.09 -8.70 1.90
C MET A 63 6.87 -10.00 1.61
N ARG A 64 6.55 -11.14 2.22
CA ARG A 64 7.39 -12.36 2.12
C ARG A 64 7.26 -13.15 0.81
N GLN A 65 6.54 -12.61 -0.16
CA GLN A 65 6.51 -13.15 -1.51
C GLN A 65 7.03 -12.15 -2.56
N SER A 66 7.86 -11.16 -2.16
CA SER A 66 8.76 -10.47 -3.11
C SER A 66 9.76 -11.50 -3.65
N ASN A 67 9.39 -12.10 -4.78
CA ASN A 67 10.34 -12.80 -5.64
C ASN A 67 11.35 -11.74 -6.10
N LYS A 68 12.64 -11.95 -5.84
CA LYS A 68 13.76 -11.06 -6.25
C LYS A 68 13.85 -10.74 -7.76
N ASP A 69 12.91 -11.24 -8.54
CA ASP A 69 12.81 -11.08 -9.98
C ASP A 69 11.59 -10.24 -10.40
N THR A 70 10.74 -9.81 -9.47
CA THR A 70 9.52 -9.05 -9.77
C THR A 70 9.87 -7.65 -10.29
N THR A 71 9.24 -7.24 -11.40
CA THR A 71 9.40 -5.89 -11.94
C THR A 71 8.22 -5.02 -11.55
N HIS A 72 8.52 -3.78 -11.19
CA HIS A 72 7.55 -2.78 -10.73
C HIS A 72 7.34 -1.70 -11.79
N TYR A 73 6.09 -1.31 -12.01
CA TYR A 73 5.73 -0.30 -13.01
C TYR A 73 4.73 0.72 -12.47
N ILE A 74 4.70 1.91 -13.08
CA ILE A 74 3.60 2.86 -13.01
C ILE A 74 2.82 2.72 -14.31
N LYS A 75 1.52 2.44 -14.22
CA LYS A 75 0.60 2.46 -15.36
C LYS A 75 -0.17 3.79 -15.34
N ALA A 76 0.06 4.63 -16.34
CA ALA A 76 -0.66 5.88 -16.47
C ALA A 76 -1.98 5.70 -17.23
N VAL A 77 -3.06 6.20 -16.67
CA VAL A 77 -4.40 6.17 -17.26
C VAL A 77 -4.99 7.57 -17.29
N SER A 78 -5.74 7.85 -18.35
CA SER A 78 -6.51 9.09 -18.48
C SER A 78 -7.90 8.85 -17.88
N LEU A 79 -8.20 9.55 -16.78
CA LEU A 79 -9.48 9.47 -16.09
C LEU A 79 -10.18 10.83 -16.18
N PRO A 80 -11.37 10.91 -16.80
CA PRO A 80 -12.15 12.14 -16.73
C PRO A 80 -12.61 12.37 -15.27
N PRO A 81 -12.61 13.64 -14.81
CA PRO A 81 -13.03 13.97 -13.44
C PRO A 81 -14.48 13.54 -13.18
N GLY A 82 -14.73 12.87 -12.06
CA GLY A 82 -16.07 12.40 -11.64
C GLY A 82 -16.50 11.03 -12.16
N GLU A 83 -15.67 10.32 -12.93
CA GLU A 83 -15.85 8.90 -13.28
C GLU A 83 -14.66 8.07 -12.76
N GLU A 84 -14.39 8.20 -11.46
CA GLU A 84 -13.33 7.46 -10.79
C GLU A 84 -13.59 5.95 -10.88
N LEU A 85 -12.55 5.16 -11.17
CA LEU A 85 -12.61 3.70 -11.35
C LEU A 85 -13.45 3.17 -12.55
N ALA A 86 -13.97 4.05 -13.42
CA ALA A 86 -14.73 3.65 -14.60
C ALA A 86 -13.87 3.51 -15.88
N PHE A 87 -12.65 2.99 -15.75
CA PHE A 87 -11.71 2.90 -16.87
C PHE A 87 -11.58 1.48 -17.45
N PRO A 88 -11.12 1.36 -18.71
CA PRO A 88 -11.11 0.11 -19.44
C PRO A 88 -10.35 -1.02 -18.72
N GLY A 89 -10.98 -2.20 -18.63
CA GLY A 89 -10.40 -3.40 -18.01
C GLY A 89 -10.40 -3.45 -16.48
N TRP A 90 -10.73 -2.36 -15.78
CA TRP A 90 -10.77 -2.34 -14.31
C TRP A 90 -11.76 -3.35 -13.73
N GLN A 91 -13.02 -3.32 -14.21
CA GLN A 91 -14.10 -4.21 -13.76
C GLN A 91 -13.83 -5.68 -14.11
N GLU A 92 -13.16 -5.92 -15.23
CA GLU A 92 -12.84 -7.26 -15.71
C GLU A 92 -11.54 -7.82 -15.11
N ARG A 93 -10.85 -7.03 -14.27
CA ARG A 93 -9.56 -7.37 -13.67
C ARG A 93 -8.53 -7.75 -14.74
N VAL A 94 -8.48 -6.96 -15.82
CA VAL A 94 -7.53 -7.14 -16.93
C VAL A 94 -6.82 -5.84 -17.26
N VAL A 95 -5.54 -5.95 -17.58
CA VAL A 95 -4.73 -4.81 -18.01
C VAL A 95 -4.27 -5.00 -19.45
N MET A 96 -4.53 -4.00 -20.30
CA MET A 96 -3.96 -3.96 -21.65
C MET A 96 -2.50 -3.48 -21.60
N VAL A 97 -1.65 -4.14 -22.37
CA VAL A 97 -0.27 -3.72 -22.64
C VAL A 97 -0.15 -3.42 -24.14
N PRO A 98 -0.11 -2.14 -24.55
CA PRO A 98 -0.21 -1.78 -25.96
C PRO A 98 1.06 -2.10 -26.76
N THR A 99 2.22 -2.18 -26.11
CA THR A 99 3.50 -2.43 -26.77
C THR A 99 3.90 -3.91 -26.69
N PRO A 100 4.08 -4.61 -27.85
CA PRO A 100 4.44 -6.03 -27.86
C PRO A 100 5.78 -6.33 -27.17
N GLU A 101 6.70 -5.36 -27.18
CA GLU A 101 8.01 -5.48 -26.52
C GLU A 101 7.88 -5.49 -24.99
N LEU A 102 6.93 -4.74 -24.44
CA LEU A 102 6.66 -4.72 -23.01
C LEU A 102 5.84 -5.95 -22.60
N ALA A 103 4.87 -6.35 -23.42
CA ALA A 103 4.08 -7.55 -23.19
C ALA A 103 4.95 -8.83 -23.06
N GLN A 104 6.06 -8.90 -23.79
CA GLN A 104 7.02 -10.02 -23.65
C GLN A 104 7.88 -9.96 -22.39
N LYS A 105 8.00 -8.79 -21.76
CA LYS A 105 8.80 -8.60 -20.54
C LYS A 105 7.98 -8.80 -19.27
N ILE A 106 6.71 -8.44 -19.33
CA ILE A 106 5.77 -8.60 -18.22
C ILE A 106 5.55 -10.09 -17.95
N LYS A 107 5.60 -10.44 -16.67
CA LYS A 107 5.38 -11.81 -16.20
C LYS A 107 4.41 -11.85 -15.02
N PRO A 108 3.74 -13.00 -14.79
CA PRO A 108 2.98 -13.21 -13.56
C PRO A 108 3.86 -12.97 -12.33
N GLY A 109 3.33 -12.20 -11.39
CA GLY A 109 4.00 -11.70 -10.20
C GLY A 109 4.48 -10.26 -10.33
N ASP A 110 4.65 -9.71 -11.54
CA ASP A 110 4.95 -8.28 -11.74
C ASP A 110 3.82 -7.41 -11.18
N ARG A 111 4.19 -6.27 -10.60
CA ARG A 111 3.26 -5.37 -9.92
C ARG A 111 3.30 -4.00 -10.56
N PHE A 112 2.18 -3.29 -10.52
CA PHE A 112 2.12 -1.94 -11.01
C PHE A 112 1.13 -1.08 -10.23
N ILE A 113 1.37 0.23 -10.25
CA ILE A 113 0.53 1.23 -9.60
C ILE A 113 -0.16 2.06 -10.67
N TYR A 114 -1.47 2.26 -10.55
CA TYR A 114 -2.21 3.14 -11.43
C TYR A 114 -2.00 4.61 -11.04
N TYR A 115 -1.71 5.42 -12.06
CA TYR A 115 -1.55 6.86 -11.97
C TYR A 115 -2.57 7.56 -12.86
N ALA A 116 -3.40 8.42 -12.27
CA ALA A 116 -4.36 9.26 -12.97
C ALA A 116 -3.66 10.53 -13.48
N ILE A 117 -3.62 10.72 -14.80
CA ILE A 117 -2.87 11.82 -15.42
C ILE A 117 -3.48 13.19 -15.07
N GLU A 118 -4.81 13.29 -15.11
CA GLU A 118 -5.55 14.53 -14.91
C GLU A 118 -5.54 14.98 -13.45
N ALA A 119 -5.68 14.03 -12.52
CA ALA A 119 -5.63 14.29 -11.07
C ALA A 119 -4.19 14.38 -10.53
N GLN A 120 -3.21 13.87 -11.29
CA GLN A 120 -1.82 13.71 -10.85
C GLN A 120 -1.67 12.89 -9.56
N THR A 121 -2.47 11.83 -9.46
CA THR A 121 -2.63 11.03 -8.25
C THR A 121 -2.46 9.55 -8.54
N PHE A 122 -1.75 8.84 -7.68
CA PHE A 122 -1.73 7.38 -7.62
C PHE A 122 -2.91 6.89 -6.79
N PHE A 123 -3.55 5.81 -7.24
CA PHE A 123 -4.81 5.41 -6.62
C PHE A 123 -5.03 3.90 -6.48
N ALA A 124 -4.24 3.06 -7.15
CA ALA A 124 -4.42 1.61 -7.01
C ALA A 124 -3.13 0.83 -7.21
N VAL A 125 -2.93 -0.20 -6.39
CA VAL A 125 -1.83 -1.15 -6.46
C VAL A 125 -2.36 -2.48 -7.01
N VAL A 126 -1.68 -3.01 -8.01
CA VAL A 126 -2.17 -4.16 -8.78
C VAL A 126 -1.06 -5.15 -9.07
N THR A 127 -1.36 -6.44 -8.88
CA THR A 127 -0.46 -7.55 -9.17
C THR A 127 -0.93 -8.32 -10.41
N ILE A 128 -0.01 -8.70 -11.29
CA ILE A 128 -0.31 -9.52 -12.46
C ILE A 128 -0.34 -10.99 -12.05
N THR A 129 -1.47 -11.66 -12.26
CA THR A 129 -1.68 -13.05 -11.82
C THR A 129 -1.78 -14.03 -12.98
N GLY A 130 -2.19 -13.58 -14.16
CA GLY A 130 -2.38 -14.43 -15.34
C GLY A 130 -1.31 -14.30 -16.41
N ASP A 131 -1.21 -15.34 -17.25
CA ASP A 131 -0.40 -15.32 -18.46
C ASP A 131 -0.97 -14.36 -19.52
N MET A 132 -0.10 -13.91 -20.41
CA MET A 132 -0.47 -13.07 -21.55
C MET A 132 -1.51 -13.76 -22.43
N PHE A 133 -2.61 -13.06 -22.74
CA PHE A 133 -3.55 -13.45 -23.78
C PHE A 133 -3.79 -12.30 -24.77
N GLU A 134 -4.09 -12.63 -26.02
CA GLU A 134 -4.45 -11.64 -27.02
C GLU A 134 -5.97 -11.53 -27.13
N ALA A 135 -6.48 -10.31 -27.00
CA ALA A 135 -7.91 -10.02 -27.21
C ALA A 135 -8.08 -8.76 -28.06
N ASN A 136 -9.31 -8.55 -28.55
CA ASN A 136 -9.64 -7.30 -29.21
C ASN A 136 -9.90 -6.24 -28.13
N PRO A 137 -9.16 -5.12 -28.11
CA PRO A 137 -9.30 -4.11 -27.06
C PRO A 137 -10.71 -3.55 -26.90
N LYS A 138 -11.50 -3.52 -27.98
CA LYS A 138 -12.89 -3.07 -27.94
C LYS A 138 -13.80 -3.98 -27.11
N GLN A 139 -13.40 -5.23 -26.87
CA GLN A 139 -14.13 -6.15 -25.99
C GLN A 139 -14.02 -5.72 -24.52
N HIS A 140 -12.94 -5.01 -24.17
CA HIS A 140 -12.63 -4.55 -22.81
C HIS A 140 -12.72 -3.02 -22.70
N THR A 141 -13.59 -2.40 -23.51
CA THR A 141 -13.88 -0.95 -23.56
C THR A 141 -12.71 -0.01 -23.87
N TYR A 142 -11.56 -0.53 -24.31
CA TYR A 142 -10.42 0.31 -24.71
C TYR A 142 -10.67 1.05 -26.03
N THR A 143 -10.36 2.35 -26.06
CA THR A 143 -10.54 3.24 -27.21
C THR A 143 -9.32 3.27 -28.14
N THR A 144 -8.81 2.11 -28.53
CA THR A 144 -7.65 1.99 -29.44
C THR A 144 -8.02 1.46 -30.83
N GLU A 145 -7.24 1.80 -31.85
CA GLU A 145 -7.40 1.31 -33.22
C GLU A 145 -6.78 -0.07 -33.46
N LEU A 146 -6.11 -0.64 -32.44
CA LEU A 146 -5.49 -1.95 -32.52
C LEU A 146 -6.54 -3.06 -32.73
N ALA A 147 -6.30 -3.94 -33.70
CA ALA A 147 -7.14 -5.11 -33.94
C ALA A 147 -6.99 -6.17 -32.85
N LYS A 148 -5.81 -6.24 -32.23
CA LYS A 148 -5.45 -7.10 -31.12
C LYS A 148 -4.42 -6.40 -30.24
N ALA A 149 -4.52 -6.60 -28.93
CA ALA A 149 -3.49 -6.22 -27.97
C ALA A 149 -3.24 -7.35 -26.97
N ALA A 150 -2.12 -7.27 -26.27
CA ALA A 150 -1.82 -8.18 -25.18
C ALA A 150 -2.54 -7.74 -23.91
N PHE A 151 -3.12 -8.70 -23.21
CA PHE A 151 -3.83 -8.53 -21.95
C PHE A 151 -3.27 -9.50 -20.92
N PHE A 152 -3.35 -9.07 -19.66
CA PHE A 152 -2.97 -9.89 -18.51
C PHE A 152 -4.09 -9.82 -17.47
N ALA A 153 -4.37 -10.94 -16.82
CA ALA A 153 -5.25 -10.95 -15.66
C ALA A 153 -4.51 -10.36 -14.46
N THR A 154 -5.22 -9.58 -13.68
CA THR A 154 -4.68 -8.82 -12.56
C THR A 154 -5.48 -9.05 -11.29
N ASP A 155 -4.84 -8.86 -10.16
CA ASP A 155 -5.48 -8.78 -8.85
C ASP A 155 -5.18 -7.41 -8.23
N VAL A 156 -6.15 -6.83 -7.54
CA VAL A 156 -6.00 -5.49 -6.96
C VAL A 156 -5.65 -5.65 -5.50
N ASP A 157 -4.46 -5.18 -5.13
CA ASP A 157 -3.92 -5.29 -3.78
C ASP A 157 -4.50 -4.17 -2.89
N ALA A 158 -4.58 -2.94 -3.41
CA ALA A 158 -5.12 -1.76 -2.74
C ALA A 158 -5.74 -0.81 -3.76
N THR A 159 -6.79 -0.08 -3.39
CA THR A 159 -7.41 0.92 -4.26
C THR A 159 -8.11 2.00 -3.45
N VAL A 160 -7.87 3.26 -3.79
CA VAL A 160 -8.60 4.41 -3.28
C VAL A 160 -9.67 4.77 -4.31
N PRO A 161 -10.97 4.74 -3.95
CA PRO A 161 -12.04 5.07 -4.87
C PRO A 161 -12.11 6.56 -5.17
N ASP A 162 -11.80 7.42 -4.20
CA ASP A 162 -11.76 8.87 -4.35
C ASP A 162 -10.34 9.34 -4.70
N LEU A 163 -10.16 9.90 -5.90
CA LEU A 163 -8.87 10.40 -6.35
C LEU A 163 -8.39 11.63 -5.54
N GLU A 164 -9.27 12.32 -4.80
CA GLU A 164 -8.86 13.39 -3.89
C GLU A 164 -8.10 12.86 -2.66
N HIS A 165 -8.37 11.61 -2.26
CA HIS A 165 -7.69 10.95 -1.14
C HIS A 165 -6.48 10.12 -1.56
N GLY A 166 -6.30 9.86 -2.85
CA GLY A 166 -5.14 9.11 -3.33
C GLY A 166 -3.79 9.83 -3.10
N VAL A 167 -2.69 9.12 -3.38
CA VAL A 167 -1.34 9.66 -3.17
C VAL A 167 -0.97 10.63 -4.29
N SER A 168 -0.86 11.92 -3.97
CA SER A 168 -0.42 12.94 -4.92
C SER A 168 1.04 12.74 -5.32
N ILE A 169 1.37 13.00 -6.59
CA ILE A 169 2.77 13.01 -7.02
C ILE A 169 3.61 14.05 -6.27
N ASP A 170 3.00 15.14 -5.80
CA ASP A 170 3.71 16.19 -5.07
C ASP A 170 3.98 15.83 -3.61
N SER A 171 3.29 14.82 -3.05
CA SER A 171 3.50 14.34 -1.68
C SER A 171 4.59 13.28 -1.56
N ILE A 172 5.12 12.78 -2.68
CA ILE A 172 6.07 11.67 -2.70
C ILE A 172 7.28 11.96 -3.58
N ASP A 173 8.47 11.73 -3.03
CA ASP A 173 9.73 11.91 -3.76
C ASP A 173 10.15 10.58 -4.41
N LEU A 174 9.89 10.42 -5.71
CA LEU A 174 10.32 9.25 -6.47
C LEU A 174 11.79 9.37 -6.88
N GLU A 175 12.64 8.45 -6.42
CA GLU A 175 14.07 8.46 -6.76
C GLU A 175 14.31 8.14 -8.24
N THR A 176 13.49 7.25 -8.81
CA THR A 176 13.58 6.85 -10.23
C THR A 176 13.18 7.99 -11.16
N TYR A 177 12.18 8.79 -10.77
CA TYR A 177 11.63 9.88 -11.56
C TYR A 177 11.37 11.13 -10.71
N PRO A 178 12.41 11.91 -10.36
CA PRO A 178 12.27 13.08 -9.48
C PRO A 178 11.44 14.22 -10.06
N ASP A 179 11.17 14.22 -11.37
CA ASP A 179 10.31 15.19 -12.05
C ASP A 179 9.11 14.50 -12.75
N PHE A 180 8.61 13.37 -12.21
CA PHE A 180 7.56 12.58 -12.85
C PHE A 180 6.32 13.41 -13.21
N GLY A 181 5.85 14.27 -12.30
CA GLY A 181 4.69 15.15 -12.54
C GLY A 181 4.89 16.19 -13.64
N LYS A 182 6.13 16.44 -14.09
CA LYS A 182 6.45 17.37 -15.19
C LYS A 182 6.68 16.66 -16.53
N LEU A 183 6.72 15.33 -16.54
CA LEU A 183 6.84 14.56 -17.77
C LEU A 183 5.55 14.65 -18.57
N HIS A 184 5.68 14.64 -19.89
CA HIS A 184 4.53 14.43 -20.75
C HIS A 184 4.16 12.94 -20.71
N ILE A 185 3.22 12.61 -19.84
CA ILE A 185 2.76 11.24 -19.62
C ILE A 185 1.66 10.92 -20.64
N GLU A 186 1.87 9.86 -21.42
CA GLU A 186 0.87 9.37 -22.38
C GLU A 186 -0.10 8.40 -21.68
N SER A 187 -1.37 8.41 -22.07
CA SER A 187 -2.34 7.43 -21.56
C SER A 187 -1.98 6.01 -21.99
N GLU A 188 -2.29 5.02 -21.14
CA GLU A 188 -1.98 3.59 -21.32
C GLU A 188 -0.48 3.28 -21.41
N SER A 189 0.37 4.18 -20.93
CA SER A 189 1.81 3.98 -20.88
C SER A 189 2.26 3.35 -19.56
N PHE A 190 3.40 2.66 -19.62
CA PHE A 190 4.01 1.98 -18.48
C PHE A 190 5.42 2.54 -18.26
N TYR A 191 5.72 2.92 -17.03
CA TYR A 191 7.04 3.40 -16.61
C TYR A 191 7.62 2.44 -15.60
N ARG A 192 8.83 1.96 -15.81
CA ARG A 192 9.49 1.06 -14.87
C ARG A 192 10.04 1.86 -13.69
N ILE A 193 9.76 1.41 -12.47
CA ILE A 193 10.27 2.02 -11.24
C ILE A 193 11.12 1.05 -10.42
N SER A 194 11.87 1.59 -9.45
CA SER A 194 12.57 0.80 -8.44
C SER A 194 11.59 0.10 -7.51
N GLU A 195 12.06 -0.95 -6.82
CA GLU A 195 11.28 -1.60 -5.75
C GLU A 195 11.04 -0.61 -4.61
N ASP A 196 12.05 0.18 -4.22
CA ASP A 196 11.92 1.15 -3.13
C ASP A 196 10.85 2.22 -3.40
N ASP A 197 10.80 2.79 -4.61
CA ASP A 197 9.77 3.78 -5.00
C ASP A 197 8.38 3.14 -5.04
N PHE A 198 8.30 1.88 -5.50
CA PHE A 198 7.03 1.16 -5.56
C PHE A 198 6.49 0.87 -4.17
N GLU A 199 7.33 0.37 -3.27
CA GLU A 199 6.93 0.04 -1.91
C GLU A 199 6.51 1.29 -1.13
N LEU A 200 7.19 2.41 -1.34
CA LEU A 200 6.79 3.71 -0.75
C LEU A 200 5.38 4.13 -1.19
N LEU A 201 5.07 4.02 -2.48
CA LEU A 201 3.74 4.33 -3.02
C LEU A 201 2.68 3.33 -2.55
N ALA A 202 3.02 2.04 -2.53
CA ALA A 202 2.10 0.99 -2.14
C ALA A 202 1.75 1.06 -0.65
N GLU A 203 2.72 1.35 0.21
CA GLU A 203 2.51 1.58 1.64
C GLU A 203 1.58 2.77 1.87
N ALA A 204 1.86 3.91 1.25
CA ALA A 204 1.02 5.10 1.38
C ALA A 204 -0.43 4.86 0.91
N LEU A 205 -0.62 4.14 -0.20
CA LEU A 205 -1.97 3.78 -0.67
C LEU A 205 -2.68 2.81 0.27
N THR A 206 -1.95 1.84 0.84
CA THR A 206 -2.54 0.86 1.77
C THR A 206 -3.00 1.55 3.05
N GLU A 207 -2.19 2.47 3.60
CA GLU A 207 -2.52 3.27 4.78
C GLU A 207 -3.82 4.06 4.57
N ILE A 208 -3.95 4.75 3.41
CA ILE A 208 -5.18 5.48 3.06
C ILE A 208 -6.39 4.55 2.97
N THR A 209 -6.23 3.37 2.36
CA THR A 209 -7.35 2.43 2.24
C THR A 209 -7.78 1.83 3.57
N GLU A 210 -6.83 1.54 4.47
CA GLU A 210 -7.13 1.03 5.81
C GLU A 210 -7.83 2.12 6.65
N ASP A 211 -7.38 3.38 6.57
CA ASP A 211 -8.02 4.52 7.25
C ASP A 211 -9.47 4.75 6.76
N GLU A 212 -9.73 4.66 5.45
CA GLU A 212 -11.09 4.79 4.90
C GLU A 212 -12.01 3.61 5.28
N GLU A 213 -11.47 2.39 5.36
CA GLU A 213 -12.21 1.21 5.83
C GLU A 213 -12.56 1.33 7.32
N GLU A 214 -11.62 1.76 8.18
CA GLU A 214 -11.86 1.97 9.61
C GLU A 214 -12.90 3.09 9.87
N GLU A 215 -12.84 4.23 9.15
CA GLU A 215 -13.87 5.26 9.27
C GLU A 215 -15.25 4.72 8.88
N THR A 216 -15.34 3.90 7.83
CA THR A 216 -16.62 3.33 7.37
C THR A 216 -17.19 2.35 8.39
N GLU A 217 -16.36 1.49 9.00
CA GLU A 217 -16.79 0.56 10.05
C GLU A 217 -17.27 1.27 11.32
N GLU A 218 -16.63 2.38 11.71
CA GLU A 218 -17.05 3.18 12.87
C GLU A 218 -18.47 3.75 12.66
N TYR A 219 -18.83 4.19 11.44
CA TYR A 219 -20.18 4.72 11.17
C TYR A 219 -21.26 3.62 11.10
N GLU A 220 -20.94 2.41 10.63
CA GLU A 220 -21.92 1.31 10.58
C GLU A 220 -22.24 0.73 11.97
N GLU A 221 -21.31 0.75 12.93
CA GLU A 221 -21.57 0.27 14.31
C GLU A 221 -22.62 1.14 15.05
N TYR A 222 -22.80 2.41 14.67
CA TYR A 222 -23.83 3.28 15.26
C TYR A 222 -25.24 3.08 14.68
N GLU A 223 -25.42 2.31 13.60
CA GLU A 223 -26.74 2.09 12.99
C GLU A 223 -27.44 0.77 13.43
N GLU A 224 -26.76 -0.14 14.13
CA GLU A 224 -27.36 -1.43 14.53
C GLU A 224 -28.09 -1.43 15.90
N ASP A 225 -28.08 -0.31 16.65
CA ASP A 225 -28.69 -0.21 17.99
C ASP A 225 -30.06 0.53 18.04
N GLU A 226 -30.78 0.63 16.92
CA GLU A 226 -32.20 1.02 16.91
C GLU A 226 -33.08 0.02 16.13
N VAL A 227 -33.24 -1.19 16.66
CA VAL A 227 -34.41 -2.03 16.38
C VAL A 227 -35.13 -2.38 17.68
N GLU A 228 -36.23 -1.65 17.89
CA GLU A 228 -37.23 -1.74 18.96
C GLU A 228 -37.93 -3.11 19.06
#